data_AF-A0AAU7VLS4-F1
#
_entry.id   AF-A0AAU7VLS4-F1
#
_cell.length_a   1.000
_cell.length_b   1.000
_cell.length_c   1.000
_cell.angle_alpha   90.00
_cell.angle_beta   90.00
_cell.angle_gamma   90.00
#
_symmetry.space_group_name_H-M   'P 1'
#
loop_
_entity.id
_entity.type
_entity.pdbx_description
1 polymer ?
#
loop_
_entity_poly.entity_id
_entity_poly.type
_entity_poly.pdbx_seq_one_letter_code
_entity_poly.pdbx_strand_id
1 'polypeptide(L)'
;MNVCKAKEIAYENLREVKYKERETGYLFYHGERVANLAIKLTEKLGGLSSKHKDRLYLAAIFHDVAKGREPHNFTGAVLTKKLLKNVVSKNELEEIAKLIYYHNKRENRSLSLPAKVLQDADIIDHTGTLDVWLGMHYVVSEDLSPKRCINFFLGGKWNQMVEQQRQKLNYNISKNIYNRRVLYAERFFKKMAWEMGGNL
;
A
#
# COMPACT_ATOMS: atom_id res chain seq x y z
N MET A 1 -8.75 22.46 4.18
CA MET A 1 -7.49 21.73 3.98
C MET A 1 -7.00 21.95 2.54
N ASN A 2 -5.73 22.28 2.33
CA ASN A 2 -5.16 22.37 0.97
C ASN A 2 -4.51 21.02 0.59
N VAL A 3 -5.31 20.11 0.03
CA VAL A 3 -4.89 18.75 -0.34
C VAL A 3 -3.81 18.77 -1.44
N CYS A 4 -3.92 19.67 -2.42
CA CYS A 4 -2.92 19.82 -3.48
C CYS A 4 -1.55 20.17 -2.90
N LYS A 5 -1.49 21.16 -2.01
CA LYS A 5 -0.21 21.56 -1.39
C LYS A 5 0.38 20.45 -0.51
N ALA A 6 -0.46 19.72 0.22
CA ALA A 6 -0.01 18.59 1.02
C ALA A 6 0.55 17.45 0.14
N LYS A 7 -0.04 17.21 -1.04
CA LYS A 7 0.45 16.21 -2.01
C LYS A 7 1.79 16.61 -2.63
N GLU A 8 2.00 17.88 -2.94
CA GLU A 8 3.31 18.39 -3.38
C GLU A 8 4.40 18.13 -2.34
N ILE A 9 4.12 18.45 -1.07
CA ILE A 9 5.04 18.17 0.04
C ILE A 9 5.34 16.68 0.13
N ALA A 10 4.33 15.83 -0.03
CA ALA A 10 4.55 14.38 -0.04
C ALA A 10 5.48 13.95 -1.18
N TYR A 11 5.25 14.47 -2.39
CA TYR A 11 6.08 14.17 -3.55
C TYR A 11 7.55 14.55 -3.32
N GLU A 12 7.81 15.78 -2.83
CA GLU A 12 9.15 16.27 -2.52
C GLU A 12 9.88 15.41 -1.47
N ASN A 13 9.15 14.85 -0.50
CA ASN A 13 9.75 14.09 0.60
C ASN A 13 9.87 12.58 0.34
N LEU A 14 9.00 12.01 -0.52
CA LEU A 14 8.92 10.56 -0.74
C LEU A 14 9.59 10.11 -2.03
N ARG A 15 9.67 10.97 -3.05
CA ARG A 15 10.15 10.59 -4.38
C ARG A 15 11.61 10.16 -4.38
N GLU A 16 12.45 10.89 -3.65
CA GLU A 16 13.91 10.69 -3.64
C GLU A 16 14.37 9.50 -2.79
N VAL A 17 13.45 8.87 -2.04
CA VAL A 17 13.78 7.67 -1.25
C VAL A 17 13.94 6.49 -2.21
N LYS A 18 15.14 5.94 -2.27
CA LYS A 18 15.50 4.84 -3.16
C LYS A 18 15.57 3.52 -2.39
N TYR A 19 14.97 2.49 -2.97
CA TYR A 19 15.16 1.09 -2.59
C TYR A 19 15.70 0.36 -3.82
N LYS A 20 16.70 -0.49 -3.64
CA LYS A 20 17.36 -1.21 -4.75
C LYS A 20 16.33 -2.03 -5.54
N GLU A 21 15.37 -2.63 -4.85
CA GLU A 21 14.39 -3.57 -5.38
C GLU A 21 13.06 -2.92 -5.78
N ARG A 22 13.02 -1.59 -5.97
CA ARG A 22 11.80 -0.82 -6.29
C ARG A 22 12.07 0.26 -7.33
N GLU A 23 11.02 0.73 -8.00
CA GLU A 23 11.12 1.86 -8.91
C GLU A 23 11.45 3.17 -8.16
N THR A 24 12.03 4.13 -8.87
CA THR A 24 12.25 5.48 -8.31
C THR A 24 10.91 6.14 -7.95
N GLY A 25 10.82 6.68 -6.74
CA GLY A 25 9.60 7.28 -6.22
C GLY A 25 8.52 6.29 -5.77
N TYR A 26 8.87 5.00 -5.63
CA TYR A 26 7.95 3.94 -5.21
C TYR A 26 7.08 4.33 -4.00
N LEU A 27 7.64 4.92 -2.94
CA LEU A 27 6.84 5.28 -1.75
C LEU A 27 5.73 6.28 -2.05
N PHE A 28 6.01 7.30 -2.87
CA PHE A 28 5.01 8.30 -3.25
C PHE A 28 3.90 7.65 -4.10
N TYR A 29 4.28 6.91 -5.14
CA TYR A 29 3.31 6.30 -6.05
C TYR A 29 2.51 5.18 -5.37
N HIS A 30 3.13 4.42 -4.47
CA HIS A 30 2.44 3.49 -3.58
C HIS A 30 1.40 4.21 -2.72
N GLY A 31 1.81 5.28 -2.01
CA GLY A 31 0.89 6.09 -1.21
C GLY A 31 -0.29 6.65 -2.01
N GLU A 32 -0.06 7.10 -3.25
CA GLU A 32 -1.11 7.58 -4.14
C GLU A 32 -2.09 6.47 -4.57
N ARG A 33 -1.59 5.29 -4.95
CA ARG A 33 -2.45 4.15 -5.29
C ARG A 33 -3.25 3.67 -4.08
N VAL A 34 -2.63 3.61 -2.90
CA VAL A 34 -3.31 3.29 -1.63
C VAL A 34 -4.39 4.33 -1.33
N ALA A 35 -4.11 5.63 -1.50
CA ALA A 35 -5.10 6.68 -1.27
C ALA A 35 -6.31 6.54 -2.20
N ASN A 36 -6.07 6.34 -3.50
CA ASN A 36 -7.12 6.13 -4.48
C ASN A 36 -7.96 4.88 -4.18
N LEU A 37 -7.29 3.80 -3.77
CA LEU A 37 -7.97 2.56 -3.40
C LEU A 37 -8.78 2.71 -2.11
N ALA A 38 -8.25 3.39 -1.10
CA ALA A 38 -8.92 3.67 0.15
C ALA A 38 -10.23 4.44 -0.09
N ILE A 39 -10.20 5.50 -0.90
CA ILE A 39 -11.41 6.26 -1.26
C ILE A 39 -12.45 5.35 -1.93
N LYS A 40 -12.06 4.57 -2.93
CA LYS A 40 -12.97 3.63 -3.62
C LYS A 40 -13.54 2.56 -2.67
N LEU A 41 -12.75 2.08 -1.71
CA LEU A 41 -13.23 1.15 -0.69
C LEU A 41 -14.26 1.81 0.23
N THR A 42 -14.04 3.05 0.66
CA THR A 42 -15.03 3.75 1.51
C THR A 42 -16.37 3.90 0.81
N GLU A 43 -16.38 4.21 -0.49
CA GLU A 43 -17.62 4.34 -1.28
C GLU A 43 -18.42 3.04 -1.33
N LYS A 44 -17.73 1.90 -1.35
CA LYS A 44 -18.39 0.58 -1.29
C LYS A 44 -18.83 0.17 0.12
N LEU A 45 -18.40 0.89 1.15
CA LEU A 45 -18.68 0.61 2.56
C LEU A 45 -19.64 1.63 3.20
N GLY A 46 -20.42 2.34 2.39
CA GLY A 46 -21.40 3.34 2.86
C GLY A 46 -20.89 4.78 2.85
N GLY A 47 -19.66 5.01 2.41
CA GLY A 47 -19.09 6.33 2.19
C GLY A 47 -18.51 6.99 3.45
N LEU A 48 -17.90 8.16 3.22
CA LEU A 48 -17.40 9.08 4.24
C LEU A 48 -17.77 10.50 3.81
N SER A 49 -17.93 11.41 4.78
CA SER A 49 -18.04 12.83 4.43
C SER A 49 -16.77 13.33 3.76
N SER A 50 -16.88 14.38 2.94
CA SER A 50 -15.76 14.94 2.17
C SER A 50 -14.52 15.23 3.05
N LYS A 51 -14.73 15.84 4.22
CA LYS A 51 -13.64 16.12 5.18
C LYS A 51 -12.90 14.85 5.65
N HIS A 52 -13.62 13.75 5.89
CA HIS A 52 -12.99 12.49 6.29
C HIS A 52 -12.30 11.80 5.11
N LYS A 53 -12.83 11.92 3.89
CA LYS A 53 -12.16 11.45 2.67
C LYS A 53 -10.82 12.16 2.48
N ASP A 54 -10.77 13.48 2.63
CA ASP A 54 -9.53 14.23 2.46
C ASP A 54 -8.46 13.82 3.50
N ARG A 55 -8.87 13.59 4.76
CA ARG A 55 -7.97 13.13 5.83
C ARG A 55 -7.44 11.72 5.57
N LEU A 56 -8.32 10.81 5.13
CA LEU A 56 -7.93 9.46 4.74
C LEU A 56 -6.96 9.47 3.55
N TYR A 57 -7.23 10.32 2.55
CA TYR A 57 -6.40 10.48 1.37
C TYR A 57 -4.98 10.93 1.75
N LEU A 58 -4.85 11.97 2.59
CA LEU A 58 -3.54 12.43 3.05
C LEU A 58 -2.85 11.40 3.96
N ALA A 59 -3.59 10.74 4.86
CA ALA A 59 -3.01 9.68 5.68
C ALA A 59 -2.45 8.54 4.83
N ALA A 60 -3.14 8.15 3.75
CA ALA A 60 -2.68 7.12 2.82
C ALA A 60 -1.42 7.54 2.06
N ILE A 61 -1.32 8.78 1.59
CA ILE A 61 -0.11 9.28 0.91
C ILE A 61 1.10 9.26 1.86
N PHE A 62 0.91 9.64 3.12
CA PHE A 62 1.99 9.81 4.09
C PHE A 62 2.28 8.56 4.95
N HIS A 63 1.51 7.47 4.83
CA HIS A 63 1.58 6.37 5.81
C HIS A 63 2.97 5.75 5.95
N ASP A 64 3.73 5.73 4.85
CA ASP A 64 5.08 5.19 4.75
C ASP A 64 6.17 6.29 4.67
N VAL A 65 5.87 7.54 5.05
CA VAL A 65 6.82 8.67 4.99
C VAL A 65 8.09 8.49 5.81
N ALA A 66 8.05 7.61 6.80
CA ALA A 66 9.20 7.25 7.61
C ALA A 66 9.65 5.79 7.39
N LYS A 67 9.27 5.15 6.27
CA LYS A 67 9.73 3.80 5.94
C LYS A 67 11.27 3.78 5.89
N GLY A 68 11.89 2.83 6.58
CA GLY A 68 13.33 2.80 6.83
C GLY A 68 13.79 3.53 8.10
N ARG A 69 12.88 4.18 8.84
CA ARG A 69 13.12 4.80 10.16
C ARG A 69 12.15 4.24 11.20
N GLU A 70 12.43 3.03 11.67
CA GLU A 70 11.53 2.27 12.53
C GLU A 70 11.40 2.83 13.97
N PRO A 71 10.22 2.71 14.62
CA PRO A 71 8.96 2.19 14.09
C PRO A 71 8.28 3.20 13.15
N HIS A 72 8.17 2.88 11.86
CA HIS A 72 7.83 3.86 10.82
C HIS A 72 6.42 4.44 10.97
N ASN A 73 5.47 3.69 11.53
CA ASN A 73 4.13 4.19 11.80
C ASN A 73 4.13 5.35 12.81
N PHE A 74 4.95 5.26 13.87
CA PHE A 74 5.07 6.31 14.89
C PHE A 74 5.91 7.47 14.37
N THR A 75 7.10 7.18 13.84
CA THR A 75 8.00 8.20 13.28
C THR A 75 7.30 8.96 12.15
N GLY A 76 6.55 8.25 11.30
CA GLY A 76 5.78 8.82 10.20
C GLY A 76 4.68 9.75 10.69
N ALA A 77 3.90 9.34 11.71
CA ALA A 77 2.88 10.20 12.30
C ALA A 77 3.46 11.52 12.84
N VAL A 78 4.61 11.47 13.53
CA VAL A 78 5.31 12.68 14.03
C VAL A 78 5.84 13.53 12.88
N LEU A 79 6.44 12.91 11.87
CA LEU A 79 6.99 13.61 10.71
C LEU A 79 5.89 14.31 9.90
N THR A 80 4.77 13.64 9.66
CA THR A 80 3.62 14.23 8.97
C THR A 80 3.10 15.46 9.70
N LYS A 81 3.04 15.43 11.04
CA LYS A 81 2.66 16.60 11.84
C LYS A 81 3.58 17.80 11.58
N LYS A 82 4.89 17.55 11.47
CA LYS A 82 5.88 18.60 11.16
C LYS A 82 5.71 19.12 9.73
N LEU A 83 5.59 18.23 8.75
CA LEU A 83 5.51 18.58 7.33
C LEU A 83 4.23 19.36 6.99
N LEU A 84 3.11 19.04 7.64
CA LEU A 84 1.80 19.63 7.31
C LEU A 84 1.34 20.73 8.27
N LYS A 85 2.17 21.15 9.25
CA LYS A 85 1.80 22.10 10.32
C LYS A 85 1.11 23.39 9.83
N ASN A 86 1.51 23.90 8.67
CA ASN A 86 1.00 25.16 8.09
C ASN A 86 0.07 24.95 6.89
N VAL A 87 -0.30 23.69 6.59
CA VAL A 87 -1.09 23.31 5.40
C VAL A 87 -2.48 22.82 5.80
N VAL A 88 -2.58 22.22 6.99
CA VAL A 88 -3.80 21.66 7.55
C VAL A 88 -4.00 22.16 8.98
N SER A 89 -5.24 22.22 9.46
CA SER A 89 -5.51 22.65 10.83
C SER A 89 -4.98 21.63 11.84
N LYS A 90 -4.69 22.07 13.08
CA LYS A 90 -4.21 21.19 14.15
C LYS A 90 -5.11 19.98 14.38
N ASN A 91 -6.43 20.15 14.33
CA ASN A 91 -7.38 19.04 14.50
C ASN A 91 -7.29 18.03 13.33
N GLU A 92 -7.25 18.50 12.08
CA GLU A 92 -7.06 17.63 10.91
C GLU A 92 -5.72 16.87 10.98
N LEU A 93 -4.66 17.55 11.43
CA LEU A 93 -3.32 16.99 11.60
C LEU A 93 -3.30 15.83 12.61
N GLU A 94 -4.00 15.98 13.73
CA GLU A 94 -4.11 14.92 14.74
C GLU A 94 -4.84 13.69 14.19
N GLU A 95 -5.92 13.89 13.44
CA GLU A 95 -6.65 12.78 12.82
C GLU A 95 -5.81 12.06 11.75
N ILE A 96 -5.13 12.81 10.87
CA ILE A 96 -4.25 12.24 9.84
C ILE A 96 -3.12 11.44 10.51
N ALA A 97 -2.44 12.02 11.50
CA ALA A 97 -1.36 11.37 12.22
C ALA A 97 -1.83 10.12 12.96
N LYS A 98 -3.05 10.12 13.50
CA LYS A 98 -3.65 8.94 14.14
C LYS A 98 -3.87 7.82 13.13
N LEU A 99 -4.38 8.11 11.94
CA LEU A 99 -4.54 7.10 10.89
C LEU A 99 -3.19 6.49 10.47
N ILE A 100 -2.17 7.33 10.28
CA ILE A 100 -0.80 6.87 9.99
C ILE A 100 -0.26 6.00 11.12
N TYR A 101 -0.43 6.40 12.38
CA TYR A 101 0.07 5.63 13.51
C TYR A 101 -0.51 4.21 13.56
N TYR A 102 -1.79 4.03 13.19
CA TYR A 102 -2.47 2.74 13.24
C TYR A 102 -2.42 1.93 11.93
N HIS A 103 -1.85 2.45 10.85
CA HIS A 103 -1.93 1.80 9.52
C HIS A 103 -1.32 0.39 9.48
N ASN A 104 -0.34 0.08 10.34
CA ASN A 104 0.26 -1.26 10.43
C ASN A 104 -0.09 -2.00 11.75
N LYS A 105 -0.93 -1.41 12.61
CA LYS A 105 -1.34 -1.97 13.92
C LYS A 105 -2.65 -2.73 13.80
N ARG A 106 -2.57 -4.00 13.40
CA ARG A 106 -3.73 -4.81 12.96
C ARG A 106 -4.41 -5.63 14.05
N GLU A 107 -3.85 -5.64 15.26
CA GLU A 107 -4.45 -6.33 16.42
C GLU A 107 -5.62 -5.53 17.04
N ASN A 108 -5.66 -4.22 16.80
CA ASN A 108 -6.69 -3.35 17.36
C ASN A 108 -8.01 -3.46 16.58
N ARG A 109 -8.98 -4.21 17.12
CA ARG A 109 -10.30 -4.40 16.49
C ARG A 109 -11.22 -3.19 16.61
N SER A 110 -10.92 -2.25 17.51
CA SER A 110 -11.74 -1.08 17.84
C SER A 110 -11.46 0.14 16.95
N LEU A 111 -10.67 -0.04 15.88
CA LEU A 111 -10.32 1.03 14.95
C LEU A 111 -11.53 1.53 14.15
N SER A 112 -11.48 2.82 13.82
CA SER A 112 -12.48 3.49 12.99
C SER A 112 -12.49 2.95 11.55
N LEU A 113 -13.60 3.18 10.83
CA LEU A 113 -13.74 2.82 9.42
C LEU A 113 -12.57 3.33 8.55
N PRO A 114 -12.14 4.62 8.61
CA PRO A 114 -11.01 5.09 7.81
C PRO A 114 -9.70 4.37 8.11
N ALA A 115 -9.43 4.02 9.39
CA ALA A 115 -8.21 3.32 9.77
C ALA A 115 -8.17 1.88 9.22
N LYS A 116 -9.29 1.16 9.31
CA LYS A 116 -9.43 -0.19 8.75
C LYS A 116 -9.37 -0.19 7.22
N VAL A 117 -9.95 0.82 6.59
CA VAL A 117 -9.89 0.97 5.12
C VAL A 117 -8.46 1.28 4.66
N LEU A 118 -7.72 2.16 5.35
CA LEU A 118 -6.31 2.41 5.06
C LEU A 118 -5.48 1.12 5.16
N GLN A 119 -5.67 0.36 6.24
CA GLN A 119 -5.05 -0.94 6.44
C GLN A 119 -5.33 -1.92 5.30
N ASP A 120 -6.57 -2.00 4.83
CA ASP A 120 -6.95 -2.91 3.75
C ASP A 120 -6.39 -2.45 2.40
N ALA A 121 -6.46 -1.15 2.12
CA ALA A 121 -5.94 -0.56 0.89
C ALA A 121 -4.43 -0.77 0.73
N ASP A 122 -3.66 -0.58 1.81
CA ASP A 122 -2.22 -0.85 1.87
C ASP A 122 -1.89 -2.30 1.45
N ILE A 123 -2.57 -3.30 2.04
CA ILE A 123 -2.37 -4.71 1.66
C ILE A 123 -2.74 -4.96 0.20
N ILE A 124 -3.89 -4.45 -0.24
CA ILE A 124 -4.42 -4.73 -1.57
C ILE A 124 -3.53 -4.11 -2.67
N ASP A 125 -2.89 -2.96 -2.43
CA ASP A 125 -1.98 -2.34 -3.41
C ASP A 125 -0.77 -3.23 -3.73
N HIS A 126 -0.35 -4.09 -2.80
CA HIS A 126 0.74 -5.03 -2.99
C HIS A 126 0.34 -6.30 -3.74
N THR A 127 -0.85 -6.35 -4.38
CA THR A 127 -1.32 -7.56 -5.07
C THR A 127 -1.77 -7.36 -6.52
N GLY A 128 -1.78 -8.46 -7.29
CA GLY A 128 -2.22 -8.50 -8.68
C GLY A 128 -1.16 -8.01 -9.64
N THR A 129 -1.44 -7.00 -10.44
CA THR A 129 -0.43 -6.43 -11.35
C THR A 129 0.80 -5.91 -10.60
N LEU A 130 0.65 -5.46 -9.34
CA LEU A 130 1.77 -5.05 -8.52
C LEU A 130 2.62 -6.22 -8.02
N ASP A 131 2.06 -7.41 -7.78
CA ASP A 131 2.86 -8.63 -7.53
C ASP A 131 3.79 -8.88 -8.71
N VAL A 132 3.25 -8.80 -9.93
CA VAL A 132 4.00 -9.01 -11.17
C VAL A 132 5.10 -7.96 -11.32
N TRP A 133 4.73 -6.68 -11.23
CA TRP A 133 5.68 -5.55 -11.37
C TRP A 133 6.82 -5.64 -10.36
N LEU A 134 6.50 -5.78 -9.07
CA LEU A 134 7.49 -5.82 -8.01
C LEU A 134 8.35 -7.09 -8.06
N GLY A 135 7.77 -8.22 -8.49
CA GLY A 135 8.52 -9.44 -8.76
C GLY A 135 9.57 -9.23 -9.84
N MET A 136 9.19 -8.68 -11.00
CA MET A 136 10.13 -8.40 -12.09
C MET A 136 11.22 -7.40 -11.66
N HIS A 137 10.83 -6.35 -10.95
CA HIS A 137 11.78 -5.34 -10.47
C HIS A 137 12.82 -5.95 -9.52
N TYR A 138 12.40 -6.84 -8.62
CA TYR A 138 13.29 -7.56 -7.71
C TYR A 138 14.30 -8.44 -8.45
N VAL A 139 13.86 -9.26 -9.41
CA VAL A 139 14.80 -10.14 -10.13
C VAL A 139 15.80 -9.37 -10.96
N VAL A 140 15.37 -8.26 -11.60
CA VAL A 140 16.27 -7.39 -12.35
C VAL A 140 17.26 -6.69 -11.42
N SER A 141 16.82 -6.16 -10.28
CA SER A 141 17.72 -5.46 -9.34
C SER A 141 18.75 -6.37 -8.66
N GLU A 142 18.48 -7.67 -8.60
CA GLU A 142 19.34 -8.67 -7.97
C GLU A 142 20.12 -9.52 -8.99
N ASP A 143 20.08 -9.16 -10.29
CA ASP A 143 20.74 -9.89 -11.38
C ASP A 143 20.33 -11.38 -11.43
N LEU A 144 19.06 -11.67 -11.14
CA LEU A 144 18.51 -13.02 -11.07
C LEU A 144 17.76 -13.40 -12.36
N SER A 145 17.76 -14.70 -12.66
CA SER A 145 16.93 -15.25 -13.73
C SER A 145 15.43 -15.03 -13.45
N PRO A 146 14.58 -14.76 -14.48
CA PRO A 146 13.13 -14.71 -14.31
C PRO A 146 12.51 -16.00 -13.73
N LYS A 147 13.21 -17.14 -13.84
CA LYS A 147 12.85 -18.40 -13.16
C LYS A 147 12.73 -18.23 -11.64
N ARG A 148 13.47 -17.28 -11.05
CA ARG A 148 13.38 -16.97 -9.61
C ARG A 148 12.00 -16.48 -9.22
N CYS A 149 11.38 -15.61 -10.03
CA CYS A 149 10.00 -15.16 -9.82
C CYS A 149 9.04 -16.35 -9.87
N ILE A 150 9.11 -17.15 -10.93
CA ILE A 150 8.25 -18.34 -11.10
C ILE A 150 8.35 -19.25 -9.87
N ASN A 151 9.57 -19.57 -9.42
CA ASN A 151 9.78 -20.42 -8.26
C ASN A 151 9.23 -19.82 -6.96
N PHE A 152 9.29 -18.49 -6.80
CA PHE A 152 8.70 -17.83 -5.62
C PHE A 152 7.17 -17.91 -5.64
N PHE A 153 6.55 -17.52 -6.75
CA PHE A 153 5.09 -17.43 -6.88
C PHE A 153 4.42 -18.80 -6.98
N LEU A 154 5.05 -19.79 -7.63
CA LEU A 154 4.47 -21.13 -7.80
C LEU A 154 5.02 -22.16 -6.80
N GLY A 155 6.11 -21.87 -6.08
CA GLY A 155 6.77 -22.80 -5.15
C GLY A 155 6.18 -22.83 -3.73
N GLY A 156 4.95 -22.35 -3.52
CA GLY A 156 4.21 -22.48 -2.26
C GLY A 156 4.52 -21.44 -1.17
N LYS A 157 5.73 -20.87 -1.12
CA LYS A 157 6.07 -19.80 -0.14
C LYS A 157 5.15 -18.57 -0.30
N TRP A 158 4.88 -18.17 -1.53
CA TRP A 158 3.97 -17.06 -1.81
C TRP A 158 2.54 -17.35 -1.32
N ASN A 159 2.05 -18.59 -1.44
CA ASN A 159 0.70 -18.96 -0.97
C ASN A 159 0.54 -18.76 0.55
N GLN A 160 1.59 -19.08 1.33
CA GLN A 160 1.59 -18.82 2.77
C GLN A 160 1.52 -17.33 3.08
N MET A 161 2.32 -16.51 2.37
CA MET A 161 2.29 -15.05 2.52
C MET A 161 0.93 -14.47 2.14
N VAL A 162 0.35 -14.97 1.04
CA VAL A 162 -0.96 -14.57 0.55
C VAL A 162 -2.04 -14.81 1.60
N GLU A 163 -2.06 -15.99 2.21
CA GLU A 163 -3.06 -16.34 3.24
C GLU A 163 -2.87 -15.51 4.52
N GLN A 164 -1.63 -15.31 4.97
CA GLN A 164 -1.32 -14.45 6.11
C GLN A 164 -1.79 -13.00 5.91
N GLN A 165 -1.59 -12.46 4.71
CA GLN A 165 -2.04 -11.10 4.36
C GLN A 165 -3.57 -11.04 4.21
N ARG A 166 -4.19 -12.08 3.65
CA ARG A 166 -5.65 -12.19 3.53
C ARG A 166 -6.35 -12.17 4.90
N GLN A 167 -5.78 -12.83 5.91
CA GLN A 167 -6.32 -12.86 7.27
C GLN A 167 -6.28 -11.50 7.97
N LYS A 168 -5.37 -10.62 7.56
CA LYS A 168 -5.19 -9.26 8.08
C LYS A 168 -6.16 -8.22 7.50
N LEU A 169 -6.98 -8.60 6.51
CA LEU A 169 -7.99 -7.73 5.91
C LEU A 169 -9.24 -7.64 6.79
N ASN A 170 -9.74 -6.41 6.94
CA ASN A 170 -10.84 -6.07 7.84
C ASN A 170 -12.22 -6.38 7.24
N TYR A 171 -12.42 -6.14 5.95
CA TYR A 171 -13.73 -6.26 5.30
C TYR A 171 -13.81 -7.42 4.31
N ASN A 172 -14.99 -8.04 4.22
CA ASN A 172 -15.25 -9.12 3.25
C ASN A 172 -15.06 -8.63 1.81
N ILE A 173 -15.45 -7.40 1.51
CA ILE A 173 -15.23 -6.82 0.18
C ILE A 173 -13.75 -6.66 -0.15
N SER A 174 -12.93 -6.26 0.82
CA SER A 174 -11.47 -6.19 0.69
C SER A 174 -10.89 -7.56 0.41
N LYS A 175 -11.31 -8.59 1.15
CA LYS A 175 -10.91 -9.99 0.91
C LYS A 175 -11.27 -10.45 -0.50
N ASN A 176 -12.47 -10.11 -0.99
CA ASN A 176 -12.89 -10.48 -2.35
C ASN A 176 -12.05 -9.79 -3.43
N ILE A 177 -11.74 -8.50 -3.27
CA ILE A 177 -10.85 -7.76 -4.18
C ILE A 177 -9.44 -8.35 -4.16
N TYR A 178 -8.91 -8.61 -2.97
CA TYR A 178 -7.61 -9.23 -2.76
C TYR A 178 -7.50 -10.60 -3.44
N ASN A 179 -8.46 -11.50 -3.20
CA ASN A 179 -8.47 -12.84 -3.80
C ASN A 179 -8.47 -12.78 -5.33
N ARG A 180 -9.24 -11.85 -5.92
CA ARG A 180 -9.28 -11.66 -7.37
C ARG A 180 -7.93 -11.19 -7.93
N ARG A 181 -7.23 -10.30 -7.22
CA ARG A 181 -5.90 -9.81 -7.61
C ARG A 181 -4.84 -10.90 -7.50
N VAL A 182 -4.82 -11.63 -6.39
CA VAL A 182 -3.95 -12.80 -6.20
C VAL A 182 -4.16 -13.83 -7.31
N LEU A 183 -5.41 -14.19 -7.62
CA LEU A 183 -5.71 -15.14 -8.69
C LEU A 183 -5.20 -14.66 -10.06
N TYR A 184 -5.26 -13.35 -10.31
CA TYR A 184 -4.68 -12.76 -11.52
C TYR A 184 -3.15 -12.95 -11.56
N ALA A 185 -2.44 -12.63 -10.48
CA ALA A 185 -0.99 -12.81 -10.40
C ALA A 185 -0.59 -14.28 -10.57
N GLU A 186 -1.31 -15.20 -9.92
CA GLU A 186 -1.07 -16.64 -10.06
C GLU A 186 -1.20 -17.11 -11.52
N ARG A 187 -2.27 -16.69 -12.20
CA ARG A 187 -2.50 -17.00 -13.63
C ARG A 187 -1.39 -16.43 -14.51
N PHE A 188 -0.93 -15.22 -14.22
CA PHE A 188 0.18 -14.60 -14.94
C PHE A 188 1.45 -15.46 -14.81
N PHE A 189 1.86 -15.81 -13.59
CA PHE A 189 3.09 -16.59 -13.40
C PHE A 189 2.98 -18.03 -13.93
N LYS A 190 1.78 -18.63 -13.92
CA LYS A 190 1.53 -19.91 -14.60
C LYS A 190 1.73 -19.80 -16.11
N LYS A 191 1.18 -18.76 -16.75
CA LYS A 191 1.36 -18.53 -18.19
C LYS A 191 2.82 -18.23 -18.51
N MET A 192 3.48 -17.38 -17.73
CA MET A 192 4.90 -17.07 -17.88
C MET A 192 5.78 -18.33 -17.79
N ALA A 193 5.52 -19.21 -16.82
CA ALA A 193 6.25 -20.46 -16.68
C ALA A 193 6.07 -21.38 -17.90
N TRP A 194 4.85 -21.44 -18.44
CA TRP A 194 4.53 -22.22 -19.62
C TRP A 194 5.22 -21.68 -20.88
N GLU A 195 5.16 -20.37 -21.13
CA GLU A 195 5.83 -19.71 -22.27
C GLU A 195 7.36 -19.85 -22.17
N MET A 196 7.94 -19.67 -20.97
CA MET A 196 9.38 -19.86 -20.73
C MET A 196 9.84 -21.32 -20.90
N GLY A 197 8.91 -22.28 -20.88
CA GLY A 197 9.17 -23.67 -21.25
C GLY A 197 9.24 -23.92 -22.76
N GLY A 198 9.04 -22.89 -23.59
CA GLY A 198 9.03 -22.99 -25.05
C GLY A 198 7.69 -23.44 -25.64
N ASN A 199 6.60 -23.36 -24.86
CA ASN A 199 5.26 -23.74 -25.32
C ASN A 199 4.58 -22.56 -26.06
N LEU A 200 3.83 -22.86 -27.13
CA LEU A 200 3.15 -21.90 -28.03
C LEU A 200 1.67 -21.77 -27.75
#